data_AF-A0A9X1JXN4-F1
#
_entry.id   AF-A0A9X1JXN4-F1
#
_cell.length_a   1.000
_cell.length_b   1.000
_cell.length_c   1.000
_cell.angle_alpha   90.00
_cell.angle_beta   90.00
_cell.angle_gamma   90.00
#
_symmetry.space_group_name_H-M   'P 1'
#
loop_
_entity.id
_entity.type
_entity.pdbx_description
1 polymer ?
#
loop_
_entity_poly.entity_id
_entity_poly.type
_entity_poly.pdbx_seq_one_letter_code
_entity_poly.pdbx_strand_id
1 'polypeptide(L)'
;MERENIALVQETWQQVVPIADTAADLFYNRLFAIDPGTRSMFAATDMSQQKGKLLQTLAAVISNLHAPDSILRDVESLGRRHAGYGVEAHHYDSVGTALLWTLEQGLGEAWTPRVKSAWADAFGLIATQMQAGAAQHPSRCGSFSSKTA
;
A
#
# COMPACT_ATOMS: atom_id res chain seq x y z
N MET A 1 -10.30 13.28 -3.31
CA MET A 1 -10.55 12.40 -4.47
C MET A 1 -12.02 12.55 -4.88
N GLU A 2 -12.29 12.63 -6.18
CA GLU A 2 -13.65 12.85 -6.71
C GLU A 2 -14.49 11.56 -6.63
N ARG A 3 -15.83 11.70 -6.55
CA ARG A 3 -16.76 10.56 -6.46
C ARG A 3 -16.66 9.62 -7.66
N GLU A 4 -16.41 10.16 -8.85
CA GLU A 4 -16.26 9.37 -10.06
C GLU A 4 -15.00 8.49 -10.02
N ASN A 5 -13.88 9.01 -9.51
CA ASN A 5 -12.65 8.22 -9.33
C ASN A 5 -12.83 7.14 -8.26
N ILE A 6 -13.59 7.42 -7.19
CA ILE A 6 -13.95 6.41 -6.19
C ILE A 6 -14.73 5.26 -6.84
N ALA A 7 -15.78 5.58 -7.62
CA ALA A 7 -16.59 4.58 -8.30
C ALA A 7 -15.75 3.72 -9.24
N LEU A 8 -14.88 4.34 -10.06
CA LEU A 8 -14.00 3.60 -10.97
C LEU A 8 -13.06 2.63 -10.25
N VAL A 9 -12.44 3.06 -9.14
CA VAL A 9 -11.56 2.19 -8.34
C VAL A 9 -12.36 1.02 -7.76
N GLN A 10 -13.56 1.29 -7.23
CA GLN A 10 -14.40 0.24 -6.64
C GLN A 10 -14.93 -0.75 -7.68
N GLU A 11 -15.38 -0.27 -8.83
CA GLU A 11 -15.87 -1.11 -9.95
C GLU A 11 -14.77 -1.98 -10.53
N THR A 12 -13.60 -1.39 -10.79
CA THR A 12 -12.47 -2.15 -11.35
C THR A 12 -11.85 -3.08 -10.31
N TRP A 13 -11.89 -2.76 -9.02
CA TRP A 13 -11.51 -3.70 -7.96
C TRP A 13 -12.33 -5.00 -8.01
N GLN A 14 -13.64 -4.92 -8.27
CA GLN A 14 -14.48 -6.13 -8.38
C GLN A 14 -14.05 -7.06 -9.51
N GLN A 15 -13.38 -6.55 -10.54
CA GLN A 15 -12.84 -7.38 -11.63
C GLN A 15 -11.53 -8.08 -11.25
N VAL A 16 -10.79 -7.54 -10.28
CA VAL A 16 -9.55 -8.13 -9.75
C VAL A 16 -9.85 -9.19 -8.67
N VAL A 17 -10.95 -9.06 -7.93
CA VAL A 17 -11.33 -10.00 -6.86
C VAL A 17 -11.31 -11.48 -7.28
N PRO A 18 -11.84 -11.89 -8.45
CA PRO A 18 -11.80 -13.29 -8.90
C PRO A 18 -10.38 -13.83 -9.12
N ILE A 19 -9.40 -12.96 -9.33
CA ILE A 19 -7.99 -13.30 -9.59
C ILE A 19 -7.08 -12.85 -8.45
N ALA A 20 -7.62 -12.60 -7.26
CA ALA A 20 -6.90 -11.94 -6.18
C ALA A 20 -5.60 -12.66 -5.77
N ASP A 21 -5.60 -14.00 -5.71
CA ASP A 21 -4.40 -14.78 -5.39
C ASP A 21 -3.31 -14.58 -6.45
N THR A 22 -3.69 -14.62 -7.73
CA THR A 22 -2.76 -14.36 -8.84
C THR A 22 -2.27 -12.92 -8.83
N ALA A 23 -3.14 -11.96 -8.54
CA ALA A 23 -2.77 -10.55 -8.41
C ALA A 23 -1.77 -10.33 -7.27
N ALA A 24 -1.96 -10.98 -6.12
CA ALA A 24 -1.03 -10.89 -5.00
C ALA A 24 0.35 -11.49 -5.34
N ASP A 25 0.37 -12.60 -6.09
CA ASP A 25 1.61 -13.18 -6.61
C ASP A 25 2.34 -12.24 -7.56
N LEU A 26 1.63 -11.68 -8.54
CA LEU A 26 2.16 -10.69 -9.48
C LEU A 26 2.74 -9.47 -8.75
N PHE A 27 2.01 -8.97 -7.74
CA PHE A 27 2.44 -7.83 -6.94
C PHE A 27 3.76 -8.09 -6.21
N TYR A 28 3.86 -9.17 -5.43
CA TYR A 28 5.09 -9.45 -4.67
C TYR A 28 6.27 -9.80 -5.57
N ASN A 29 6.03 -10.55 -6.65
CA ASN A 29 7.08 -10.84 -7.63
C ASN A 29 7.59 -9.55 -8.28
N ARG A 30 6.69 -8.63 -8.64
CA ARG A 30 7.07 -7.34 -9.22
C ARG A 30 7.80 -6.46 -8.22
N LEU A 31 7.31 -6.35 -6.99
CA LEU A 31 7.93 -5.57 -5.92
C LEU A 31 9.37 -6.04 -5.67
N PHE A 32 9.59 -7.34 -5.49
CA PHE A 32 10.92 -7.88 -5.26
C PHE A 32 11.84 -7.81 -6.48
N ALA A 33 11.29 -7.70 -7.69
CA ALA A 33 12.08 -7.51 -8.90
C ALA A 33 12.57 -6.06 -9.06
N ILE A 34 11.72 -5.07 -8.74
CA ILE A 34 12.07 -3.64 -8.87
C ILE A 34 12.81 -3.09 -7.65
N ASP A 35 12.58 -3.69 -6.48
CA ASP A 35 13.20 -3.32 -5.21
C ASP A 35 13.60 -4.57 -4.41
N PRO A 36 14.71 -5.24 -4.79
CA PRO A 36 15.13 -6.49 -4.15
C PRO A 36 15.41 -6.38 -2.65
N GLY A 37 15.71 -5.17 -2.15
CA GLY A 37 15.96 -4.90 -0.73
C GLY A 37 14.74 -5.22 0.13
N THR A 38 13.54 -4.96 -0.38
CA THR A 38 12.28 -5.24 0.32
C THR A 38 12.08 -6.72 0.64
N ARG A 39 12.66 -7.65 -0.13
CA ARG A 39 12.53 -9.09 0.12
C ARG A 39 13.04 -9.49 1.51
N SER A 40 14.10 -8.85 1.98
CA SER A 40 14.67 -9.11 3.31
C SER A 40 13.71 -8.74 4.45
N MET A 41 12.84 -7.75 4.25
CA MET A 41 11.82 -7.34 5.22
C MET A 41 10.74 -8.41 5.41
N PHE A 42 10.60 -9.33 4.46
CA PHE A 42 9.65 -10.45 4.52
C PHE A 42 10.31 -11.79 4.86
N ALA A 43 11.60 -11.82 5.25
CA ALA A 43 12.35 -13.06 5.47
C ALA A 43 11.75 -13.97 6.56
N ALA A 44 11.12 -13.39 7.58
CA ALA A 44 10.45 -14.12 8.67
C ALA A 44 8.92 -14.16 8.52
N THR A 45 8.41 -13.84 7.33
CA THR A 45 6.98 -13.69 7.07
C THR A 45 6.46 -14.88 6.26
N ASP A 46 5.34 -15.46 6.72
CA ASP A 46 4.57 -16.39 5.88
C ASP A 46 3.93 -15.62 4.72
N MET A 47 4.49 -15.81 3.53
CA MET A 47 4.04 -15.10 2.33
C MET A 47 2.63 -15.46 1.91
N SER A 48 2.12 -16.66 2.24
CA SER A 48 0.73 -17.03 1.94
C SER A 48 -0.23 -16.20 2.79
N GLN A 49 0.05 -16.08 4.09
CA GLN A 49 -0.75 -15.23 4.98
C GLN A 49 -0.60 -13.74 4.64
N GLN A 50 0.59 -13.32 4.24
CA GLN A 50 0.87 -11.93 3.91
C GLN A 50 0.11 -11.46 2.66
N LYS A 51 0.01 -12.31 1.63
CA LYS A 51 -0.81 -12.04 0.43
C LYS A 51 -2.27 -11.82 0.79
N GLY A 52 -2.83 -12.67 1.66
CA GLY A 52 -4.20 -12.51 2.17
C GLY A 52 -4.38 -11.19 2.94
N LYS A 53 -3.42 -10.82 3.81
CA LYS A 53 -3.46 -9.55 4.55
C LYS A 53 -3.43 -8.32 3.63
N LEU A 54 -2.61 -8.35 2.58
CA LEU A 54 -2.56 -7.28 1.58
C LEU A 54 -3.94 -7.08 0.94
N LEU A 55 -4.53 -8.16 0.41
CA LEU A 55 -5.82 -8.11 -0.28
C LEU A 55 -6.95 -7.64 0.64
N GLN A 56 -7.00 -8.15 1.87
CA GLN A 56 -7.99 -7.74 2.87
C GLN A 56 -7.85 -6.25 3.22
N THR A 57 -6.62 -5.77 3.38
CA THR A 57 -6.35 -4.36 3.69
C THR A 57 -6.76 -3.46 2.52
N LEU A 58 -6.39 -3.82 1.29
CA LEU A 58 -6.80 -3.08 0.09
C LEU A 58 -8.32 -3.06 -0.05
N ALA A 59 -8.99 -4.20 0.10
CA ALA A 59 -10.45 -4.28 0.03
C ALA A 59 -11.11 -3.36 1.07
N ALA A 60 -10.66 -3.40 2.33
CA ALA A 60 -11.19 -2.55 3.38
C ALA A 60 -11.01 -1.07 3.06
N VAL A 61 -9.84 -0.67 2.56
CA VAL A 61 -9.58 0.72 2.19
C VAL A 61 -10.44 1.15 1.00
N ILE A 62 -10.47 0.36 -0.08
CA ILE A 62 -11.22 0.62 -1.31
C ILE A 62 -12.73 0.75 -1.04
N SER A 63 -13.28 -0.16 -0.25
CA SER A 63 -14.70 -0.11 0.14
C SER A 63 -15.06 1.15 0.90
N ASN A 64 -14.11 1.76 1.62
CA ASN A 64 -14.35 2.94 2.47
C ASN A 64 -13.86 4.27 1.86
N LEU A 65 -13.42 4.31 0.60
CA LEU A 65 -12.96 5.55 -0.05
C LEU A 65 -14.02 6.68 -0.08
N HIS A 66 -15.30 6.35 0.11
CA HIS A 66 -16.41 7.30 0.20
C HIS A 66 -16.60 7.92 1.60
N ALA A 67 -15.99 7.35 2.64
CA ALA A 67 -16.06 7.78 4.03
C ALA A 67 -14.65 7.98 4.60
N PRO A 68 -13.90 8.99 4.11
CA PRO A 68 -12.46 9.09 4.32
C PRO A 68 -12.05 9.19 5.81
N ASP A 69 -12.81 9.88 6.66
CA ASP A 69 -12.33 10.20 8.01
C ASP A 69 -12.09 8.98 8.92
N SER A 70 -12.90 7.93 8.81
CA SER A 70 -12.71 6.70 9.60
C SER A 70 -11.54 5.88 9.06
N ILE A 71 -11.54 5.63 7.76
CA ILE A 71 -10.51 4.80 7.12
C ILE A 71 -9.14 5.47 7.14
N LEU A 72 -9.06 6.80 7.06
CA LEU A 72 -7.78 7.53 7.14
C LEU A 72 -7.10 7.35 8.50
N ARG A 73 -7.85 7.25 9.61
CA ARG A 73 -7.26 6.94 10.92
C ARG A 73 -6.69 5.51 10.97
N ASP A 74 -7.38 4.55 10.36
CA ASP A 74 -6.91 3.17 10.29
C ASP A 74 -5.66 3.05 9.41
N VAL A 75 -5.63 3.75 8.27
CA VAL A 75 -4.48 3.83 7.37
C VAL A 75 -3.30 4.54 8.03
N GLU A 76 -3.53 5.58 8.81
CA GLU A 76 -2.49 6.23 9.61
C GLU A 76 -1.90 5.28 10.66
N SER A 77 -2.76 4.51 11.35
CA SER A 77 -2.34 3.49 12.31
C SER A 77 -1.56 2.35 11.65
N LEU A 78 -1.96 1.97 10.43
CA LEU A 78 -1.20 1.06 9.59
C LEU A 78 0.19 1.64 9.26
N GLY A 79 0.27 2.93 8.92
CA GLY A 79 1.51 3.67 8.70
C GLY A 79 2.48 3.64 9.88
N ARG A 80 1.99 3.87 11.10
CA ARG A 80 2.80 3.74 12.34
C ARG A 80 3.42 2.34 12.48
N ARG A 81 2.65 1.29 12.19
CA ARG A 81 3.16 -0.09 12.22
C ARG A 81 4.21 -0.32 11.13
N HIS A 82 4.00 0.21 9.93
CA HIS A 82 4.95 0.10 8.82
C HIS A 82 6.27 0.79 9.11
N ALA A 83 6.26 1.94 9.80
CA ALA A 83 7.48 2.56 10.31
C ALA A 83 8.23 1.63 11.28
N GLY A 84 7.51 0.95 12.18
CA GLY A 84 8.08 -0.06 13.07
C GLY A 84 8.69 -1.27 12.35
N TYR A 85 8.26 -1.56 11.12
CA TYR A 85 8.83 -2.60 10.27
C TYR A 85 10.06 -2.13 9.47
N GLY A 86 10.45 -0.86 9.61
CA GLY A 86 11.54 -0.26 8.83
C GLY A 86 11.14 0.17 7.42
N VAL A 87 9.84 0.36 7.15
CA VAL A 87 9.38 0.94 5.88
C VAL A 87 9.79 2.41 5.83
N GLU A 88 10.22 2.85 4.65
CA GLU A 88 10.78 4.16 4.38
C GLU A 88 10.02 4.80 3.23
N ALA A 89 10.21 6.10 2.99
CA ALA A 89 9.51 6.83 1.94
C ALA A 89 9.67 6.16 0.55
N HIS A 90 10.89 5.77 0.18
CA HIS A 90 11.16 5.16 -1.13
C HIS A 90 10.43 3.84 -1.36
N HIS A 91 10.16 3.08 -0.29
CA HIS A 91 9.42 1.83 -0.39
C HIS A 91 7.97 2.04 -0.86
N TYR A 92 7.35 3.19 -0.57
CA TYR A 92 6.00 3.50 -1.06
C TYR A 92 5.97 3.70 -2.59
N ASP A 93 7.03 4.27 -3.18
CA ASP A 93 7.15 4.42 -4.63
C ASP A 93 7.27 3.05 -5.33
N SER A 94 8.09 2.16 -4.77
CA SER A 94 8.22 0.76 -5.20
C SER A 94 6.87 0.03 -5.11
N VAL A 95 6.17 0.16 -3.99
CA VAL A 95 4.84 -0.46 -3.79
C VAL A 95 3.82 0.09 -4.78
N GLY A 96 3.77 1.40 -5.00
CA GLY A 96 2.85 2.02 -5.97
C GLY A 96 3.11 1.54 -7.39
N THR A 97 4.38 1.47 -7.78
CA THR A 97 4.80 0.95 -9.09
C THR A 97 4.38 -0.50 -9.28
N ALA A 98 4.62 -1.37 -8.28
CA ALA A 98 4.24 -2.77 -8.34
C ALA A 98 2.71 -2.96 -8.36
N LEU A 99 1.97 -2.16 -7.57
CA LEU A 99 0.51 -2.23 -7.49
C LEU A 99 -0.14 -1.81 -8.82
N LEU A 100 0.22 -0.65 -9.38
CA LEU A 100 -0.35 -0.17 -10.63
C LEU A 100 -0.01 -1.12 -11.80
N TRP A 101 1.20 -1.67 -11.83
CA TRP A 101 1.55 -2.70 -12.83
C TRP A 101 0.71 -3.97 -12.67
N THR A 102 0.48 -4.41 -11.44
CA THR A 102 -0.35 -5.60 -11.15
C THR A 102 -1.79 -5.39 -11.61
N LEU A 103 -2.36 -4.22 -11.33
CA LEU A 103 -3.70 -3.85 -11.77
C LEU A 103 -3.80 -3.78 -13.29
N GLU A 104 -2.78 -3.25 -13.97
CA GLU A 104 -2.68 -3.29 -15.43
C GLU A 104 -2.73 -4.71 -15.99
N GLN A 105 -1.97 -5.64 -15.39
CA GLN A 105 -1.99 -7.04 -15.81
C GLN A 105 -3.34 -7.72 -15.53
N GLY A 106 -3.95 -7.44 -14.37
CA GLY A 106 -5.21 -8.06 -13.95
C GLY A 106 -6.45 -7.54 -14.66
N LEU A 107 -6.45 -6.26 -15.04
CA LEU A 107 -7.60 -5.59 -15.67
C LEU A 107 -7.57 -5.68 -17.20
N GLY A 108 -6.39 -5.86 -17.82
CA GLY A 108 -6.27 -5.97 -19.27
C GLY A 108 -6.91 -4.77 -19.98
N GLU A 109 -7.88 -5.03 -20.85
CA GLU A 109 -8.60 -3.99 -21.61
C GLU A 109 -9.34 -2.97 -20.72
N ALA A 110 -9.72 -3.35 -19.49
CA ALA A 110 -10.33 -2.43 -18.54
C ALA A 110 -9.34 -1.41 -17.94
N TRP A 111 -8.03 -1.60 -18.13
CA TRP A 111 -6.98 -0.66 -17.70
C TRP A 111 -6.88 0.56 -18.64
N THR A 112 -7.90 1.40 -18.61
CA THR A 112 -7.92 2.65 -19.37
C THR A 112 -7.06 3.74 -18.71
N PRO A 113 -6.66 4.81 -19.43
CA PRO A 113 -5.95 5.94 -18.83
C PRO A 113 -6.69 6.56 -17.64
N ARG A 114 -8.03 6.58 -17.68
CA ARG A 114 -8.87 7.09 -16.60
C ARG A 114 -8.81 6.19 -15.36
N VAL A 115 -8.88 4.87 -15.56
CA VAL A 115 -8.74 3.88 -14.47
C VAL A 115 -7.35 3.96 -13.85
N LYS A 116 -6.29 4.03 -14.66
CA LYS A 116 -4.91 4.24 -14.19
C LYS A 116 -4.78 5.48 -13.31
N SER A 117 -5.33 6.62 -13.76
CA SER A 117 -5.29 7.87 -12.99
C SER A 117 -6.04 7.73 -11.66
N ALA A 118 -7.24 7.14 -11.68
CA ALA A 118 -8.03 6.97 -10.46
C ALA A 118 -7.33 6.06 -9.43
N TRP A 119 -6.69 4.99 -9.89
CA TRP A 119 -5.89 4.12 -9.01
C TRP A 119 -4.62 4.79 -8.48
N ALA A 120 -3.95 5.61 -9.30
CA ALA A 120 -2.80 6.39 -8.86
C ALA A 120 -3.20 7.40 -7.78
N ASP A 121 -4.33 8.10 -7.95
CA ASP A 121 -4.87 9.02 -6.95
C ASP A 121 -5.23 8.30 -5.65
N ALA A 122 -5.92 7.15 -5.75
CA ALA A 122 -6.30 6.36 -4.59
C ALA A 122 -5.06 5.85 -3.82
N PHE A 123 -4.07 5.30 -4.53
CA PHE A 123 -2.83 4.87 -3.90
C PHE A 123 -2.06 6.04 -3.27
N GLY A 124 -1.97 7.17 -3.96
CA GLY A 124 -1.30 8.38 -3.45
C GLY A 124 -1.92 8.89 -2.16
N LEU A 125 -3.26 8.85 -2.05
CA LEU A 125 -3.97 9.19 -0.81
C LEU A 125 -3.58 8.24 0.34
N ILE A 126 -3.57 6.92 0.08
CA ILE A 126 -3.22 5.90 1.07
C ILE A 126 -1.77 6.07 1.52
N ALA A 127 -0.84 6.18 0.57
CA ALA A 127 0.59 6.34 0.84
C ALA A 127 0.85 7.60 1.67
N THR A 128 0.25 8.73 1.30
CA THR A 128 0.35 10.00 2.04
C THR A 128 -0.09 9.82 3.50
N GLN A 129 -1.25 9.17 3.71
CA GLN A 129 -1.78 8.96 5.05
C GLN A 129 -0.93 7.98 5.88
N MET A 130 -0.41 6.92 5.26
CA MET A 130 0.52 5.99 5.91
C MET A 130 1.82 6.69 6.30
N GLN A 131 2.37 7.54 5.42
CA GLN A 131 3.58 8.30 5.70
C GLN A 131 3.35 9.34 6.81
N ALA A 132 2.17 9.96 6.88
CA ALA A 132 1.80 10.84 8.00
C ALA A 132 1.78 10.07 9.33
N GLY A 133 1.25 8.85 9.34
CA GLY A 133 1.31 7.98 10.52
C GLY A 133 2.73 7.55 10.86
N ALA A 134 3.54 7.19 9.86
CA ALA A 134 4.93 6.79 10.03
C ALA A 134 5.77 7.90 10.67
N ALA A 135 5.55 9.16 10.28
CA ALA A 135 6.26 10.32 10.84
C ALA A 135 5.97 10.57 12.33
N GLN A 136 4.84 10.06 12.85
CA GLN A 136 4.51 10.14 14.28
C GLN A 136 5.13 9.00 15.09
N HIS A 137 5.64 7.94 14.44
CA HIS A 137 6.34 6.89 15.14
C HIS A 137 7.66 7.48 15.64
N PRO A 138 7.91 7.52 16.97
CA PRO A 138 9.13 8.12 17.48
C PRO A 138 10.32 7.35 16.92
N SER A 139 11.08 8.01 16.04
CA SER A 139 12.42 7.55 15.68
C SER A 139 13.16 7.37 17.00
N ARG A 140 13.68 6.18 17.25
CA ARG A 140 14.65 5.96 18.33
C ARG A 140 15.94 6.71 17.95
N CYS A 141 15.93 8.03 18.06
CA CYS A 141 17.12 8.85 18.03
C CYS A 141 17.62 8.91 19.48
N GLY A 142 18.84 8.42 19.68
CA GLY A 142 19.44 8.15 20.98
C GLY A 142 19.51 9.39 21.86
N SER A 143 19.17 9.20 23.14
CA SER A 143 19.62 10.09 24.21
C SER A 143 21.14 10.03 24.27
N PHE A 144 21.81 11.01 23.65
CA PHE A 144 23.18 11.34 24.03
C PHE A 144 23.09 12.17 25.32
N SER A 145 23.08 11.47 26.45
CA SER A 145 23.32 12.09 27.74
C SER A 145 24.84 12.19 27.94
N SER A 146 25.45 13.30 27.53
CA SER A 146 26.81 13.62 27.99
C SER A 146 26.70 14.24 29.39
N LYS A 147 26.72 13.39 30.42
CA LYS A 147 27.08 13.78 31.78
C LYS A 147 28.42 13.13 32.12
N THR A 148 29.50 13.87 31.92
CA THR A 148 30.86 13.70 32.48
C THR A 148 31.66 14.91 31.97
N ALA A 149 32.38 15.72 32.74
CA ALA A 149 32.67 15.83 34.15
C ALA A 149 32.96 17.32 34.43
#